data_AF-A0A1A8GI09-F1
#
_entry.id   AF-A0A1A8GI09-F1
#
_cell.length_a   1.000
_cell.length_b   1.000
_cell.length_c   1.000
_cell.angle_alpha   90.00
_cell.angle_beta   90.00
_cell.angle_gamma   90.00
#
_symmetry.space_group_name_H-M   'P 1'
#
loop_
_entity.id
_entity.type
_entity.pdbx_description
1 polymer ?
#
loop_
_entity_poly.entity_id
_entity_poly.type
_entity_poly.pdbx_seq_one_letter_code
_entity_poly.pdbx_strand_id
1 'polypeptide(L)' 'LTANSFPVLRQLRKLLHLSLSRCYHIHLAALSDLEKLIPSLRFLDIFGLVQENQLLSLKEELPHISINS' A
#
# COMPACT_ATOMS: atom_id res chain seq x y z
N LEU A 1 -0.63 8.91 8.95
CA LEU A 1 -0.34 9.09 7.51
C LEU A 1 -1.67 9.17 6.76
N THR A 2 -1.82 10.02 5.75
CA THR A 2 -3.02 10.09 4.89
C THR A 2 -2.63 9.82 3.44
N ALA A 3 -3.56 9.47 2.56
CA ALA A 3 -3.24 9.24 1.14
C ALA A 3 -2.49 10.42 0.48
N ASN A 4 -2.73 11.63 0.97
CA ASN A 4 -2.06 12.86 0.50
C ASN A 4 -0.53 12.86 0.73
N SER A 5 0.01 12.00 1.59
CA SER A 5 1.46 11.88 1.78
C SER A 5 2.14 10.95 0.78
N PHE A 6 1.39 10.16 0.01
CA PHE A 6 1.97 9.19 -0.92
C PHE A 6 2.87 9.83 -2.00
N PRO A 7 2.55 11.03 -2.56
CA PRO A 7 3.45 11.72 -3.49
C PRO A 7 4.83 12.04 -2.89
N VAL A 8 4.93 12.25 -1.58
CA VAL A 8 6.21 12.45 -0.90
C VAL A 8 7.00 11.14 -0.82
N LEU A 9 6.31 10.01 -0.56
CA LEU A 9 6.93 8.69 -0.52
C LEU A 9 7.53 8.28 -1.88
N ARG A 10 6.97 8.75 -3.00
CA ARG A 10 7.54 8.55 -4.35
C ARG A 10 8.98 9.06 -4.47
N GLN A 11 9.37 10.06 -3.69
CA GLN A 11 10.74 10.59 -3.72
C GLN A 11 11.75 9.60 -3.14
N LEU A 12 11.30 8.62 -2.35
CA LEU A 12 12.12 7.57 -1.75
C LEU A 12 12.37 6.44 -2.77
N ARG A 13 13.29 6.68 -3.70
CA ARG A 13 13.60 5.76 -4.84
C ARG A 13 14.04 4.35 -4.45
N LYS A 14 14.37 4.11 -3.19
CA LYS A 14 14.81 2.80 -2.64
C LYS A 14 13.83 2.24 -1.60
N LEU A 15 12.62 2.80 -1.50
CA LEU A 15 11.62 2.30 -0.55
C LEU A 15 11.11 0.93 -1.01
N LEU A 16 11.53 -0.12 -0.31
CA LEU A 16 11.13 -1.50 -0.59
C LEU A 16 9.99 -1.98 0.34
N HIS A 17 9.95 -1.47 1.57
CA HIS A 17 8.99 -1.85 2.61
C HIS A 17 8.23 -0.62 3.10
N LEU A 18 6.90 -0.71 3.16
CA LEU A 18 6.03 0.32 3.69
C LEU A 18 5.00 -0.31 4.62
N SER A 19 4.84 0.22 5.82
CA SER A 19 3.79 -0.20 6.74
C SER A 19 2.81 0.94 6.98
N LEU A 20 1.52 0.67 6.75
CA LEU A 20 0.38 1.57 6.94
C LEU A 20 -0.67 0.99 7.90
N SER A 21 -0.33 -0.08 8.62
CA SER A 21 -1.24 -0.75 9.56
C SER A 21 -1.98 0.24 10.46
N ARG A 22 -3.31 0.05 10.59
CA ARG A 22 -4.22 0.90 11.39
C ARG A 22 -4.30 2.39 10.98
N CYS A 23 -3.86 2.78 9.78
CA CYS A 23 -4.08 4.12 9.24
C CYS A 23 -5.50 4.31 8.67
N TYR A 24 -6.53 4.21 9.52
CA TYR A 24 -7.95 4.08 9.11
C TYR A 24 -8.52 5.17 8.17
N HIS A 25 -7.82 6.29 8.04
CA HIS A 25 -8.21 7.38 7.12
C HIS A 25 -7.74 7.15 5.67
N ILE A 26 -6.99 6.08 5.39
CA ILE A 26 -6.53 5.74 4.04
C ILE A 26 -7.61 4.91 3.35
N HIS A 27 -8.14 5.44 2.25
CA HIS A 27 -9.11 4.75 1.41
C HIS A 27 -8.44 3.63 0.59
N LEU A 28 -9.14 2.51 0.36
CA LEU A 28 -8.62 1.36 -0.40
C LEU A 28 -8.12 1.77 -1.79
N ALA A 29 -8.88 2.59 -2.51
CA ALA A 29 -8.51 3.08 -3.84
C ALA A 29 -7.14 3.79 -3.87
N ALA A 30 -6.71 4.41 -2.76
CA ALA A 30 -5.38 5.01 -2.69
C ALA A 30 -4.27 3.96 -2.61
N LEU A 31 -4.55 2.78 -2.04
CA LEU A 31 -3.60 1.67 -1.94
C LEU A 31 -3.37 1.01 -3.32
N SER A 32 -4.42 0.89 -4.15
CA SER A 32 -4.35 0.32 -5.50
C SER A 32 -3.40 1.06 -6.45
N ASP A 33 -3.07 2.33 -6.17
CA ASP A 33 -2.12 3.12 -6.96
C ASP A 33 -0.67 3.06 -6.44
N LEU A 34 -0.42 2.38 -5.31
CA LEU A 34 0.91 2.35 -4.67
C LEU A 34 1.99 1.74 -5.57
N GLU A 35 1.67 0.69 -6.34
CA GLU A 35 2.65 0.07 -7.25
C GLU A 35 3.10 1.04 -8.36
N LYS A 36 2.17 1.83 -8.91
CA LYS A 36 2.48 2.84 -9.92
C LYS A 36 3.26 4.01 -9.31
N LEU A 37 2.89 4.41 -8.10
CA LEU A 37 3.44 5.60 -7.45
C LEU A 37 4.83 5.34 -6.86
N ILE A 38 5.07 4.13 -6.35
CA ILE A 38 6.32 3.71 -5.70
C ILE A 38 6.79 2.39 -6.35
N PRO A 39 7.37 2.44 -7.56
CA PRO A 39 7.75 1.23 -8.31
C PRO A 39 8.80 0.34 -7.63
N SER A 40 9.54 0.88 -6.65
CA SER A 40 10.49 0.11 -5.85
C SER A 40 9.83 -0.72 -4.75
N LEU A 41 8.56 -0.45 -4.41
CA LEU A 41 7.89 -1.10 -3.29
C LEU A 41 7.71 -2.60 -3.56
N ARG A 42 7.97 -3.42 -2.55
CA ARG A 42 7.87 -4.89 -2.60
C ARG A 42 7.08 -5.47 -1.44
N PHE A 43 7.03 -4.78 -0.30
CA PHE A 43 6.34 -5.25 0.89
C PHE A 43 5.45 -4.15 1.45
N LEU A 44 4.18 -4.51 1.71
CA LEU A 44 3.17 -3.60 2.21
C LEU A 44 2.40 -4.23 3.38
N ASP A 45 2.49 -3.62 4.55
CA ASP A 45 1.72 -4.05 5.72
C ASP A 45 0.53 -3.10 5.96
N ILE A 46 -0.68 -3.64 5.89
CA ILE A 46 -1.94 -2.90 6.03
C ILE A 46 -2.88 -3.55 7.06
N PHE A 47 -2.34 -4.17 8.09
CA PHE A 47 -3.14 -4.83 9.13
C PHE A 47 -4.19 -3.88 9.74
N GLY A 48 -5.44 -4.36 9.80
CA GLY A 48 -6.57 -3.61 10.35
C GLY A 48 -7.10 -2.47 9.48
N LEU A 49 -6.63 -2.29 8.23
CA LEU A 49 -7.15 -1.28 7.32
C LEU A 49 -8.35 -1.74 6.50
N VAL A 50 -8.34 -3.00 6.07
CA VAL A 50 -9.28 -3.54 5.08
C VAL A 50 -9.85 -4.87 5.55
N GLN A 51 -11.05 -5.20 5.09
CA GLN A 51 -11.65 -6.52 5.30
C GLN A 51 -10.93 -7.59 4.44
N GLU A 52 -11.06 -8.86 4.81
CA GLU A 52 -10.37 -9.97 4.14
C GLU A 52 -10.69 -10.09 2.64
N ASN A 53 -11.95 -9.91 2.26
CA ASN A 53 -12.36 -9.88 0.85
C ASN A 53 -11.67 -8.77 0.05
N GLN A 54 -11.60 -7.56 0.62
CA GLN A 54 -10.92 -6.41 0.00
C GLN A 54 -9.40 -6.61 -0.06
N LEU A 55 -8.83 -7.29 0.95
CA LEU A 55 -7.42 -7.65 0.96
C LEU A 55 -7.06 -8.59 -0.20
N LEU A 56 -7.92 -9.58 -0.49
CA LEU A 56 -7.72 -10.51 -1.61
C LEU A 56 -7.74 -9.76 -2.95
N SER A 57 -8.76 -8.91 -3.18
CA SER A 57 -8.82 -8.09 -4.40
C SER A 57 -7.61 -7.16 -4.54
N LEU A 58 -7.15 -6.55 -3.45
CA LEU A 58 -5.97 -5.69 -3.49
C LEU A 58 -4.68 -6.47 -3.82
N LYS A 59 -4.55 -7.73 -3.37
CA LYS A 59 -3.43 -8.60 -3.74
C LYS A 59 -3.44 -8.96 -5.23
N GLU A 60 -4.62 -9.11 -5.82
CA GLU A 60 -4.77 -9.33 -7.27
C GLU A 60 -4.42 -8.08 -8.08
N GLU A 61 -4.79 -6.89 -7.59
CA GLU A 61 -4.47 -5.61 -8.22
C GLU A 61 -2.98 -5.22 -8.13
N LEU A 62 -2.28 -5.70 -7.09
CA LEU A 62 -0.88 -5.38 -6.80
C LEU A 62 0.01 -6.64 -6.79
N PRO A 63 0.12 -7.36 -7.93
CA PRO A 63 0.75 -8.69 -7.97
C PRO A 63 2.25 -8.68 -7.65
N HIS A 64 2.91 -7.52 -7.73
CA HIS A 64 4.34 -7.37 -7.46
C HIS A 64 4.66 -6.94 -6.03
N ILE A 65 3.63 -6.73 -5.19
CA ILE A 65 3.78 -6.32 -3.80
C ILE A 65 3.26 -7.45 -2.90
N SER A 66 4.13 -7.94 -2.00
CA SER A 66 3.72 -8.84 -0.93
C SER A 66 2.98 -8.06 0.14
N ILE A 67 1.67 -8.33 0.28
CA ILE A 67 0.80 -7.65 1.25
C ILE A 67 0.57 -8.54 2.47
N ASN A 68 0.91 -8.04 3.67
CA ASN A 68 0.78 -8.75 4.95
C ASN A 68 1.42 -10.15 4.93
N SER A 69 2.70 -10.24 4.52
CA SER A 69 3.48 -11.48 4.46
C SER A 69 4.62 -11.49 5.46
#